data_AF-A0A132A031-F1
#
_entry.id   AF-A0A132A031-F1
#
_cell.length_a   1.000
_cell.length_b   1.000
_cell.length_c   1.000
_cell.angle_alpha   90.00
_cell.angle_beta   90.00
_cell.angle_gamma   90.00
#
_symmetry.space_group_name_H-M   'P 1'
#
loop_
_entity.id
_entity.type
_entity.pdbx_description
1 polymer ?
#
loop_
_entity_poly.entity_id
_entity_poly.type
_entity_poly.pdbx_seq_one_letter_code
_entity_poly.pdbx_strand_id
1 'polypeptide(L)'
;MGVFVECSSTDIKQINDTLKILNNSTDSQKIRSLSIYSLSDTGSVKQLPDFLFQTFNALSELHISKTNLSSIGTQQTYSGLENSLQSLSFVNSKISTIPKTTLNKLIKLKSFDVQSNQIDVLDSYAFYGLPLRILNLQNNLIKKIQEFAFGGLENTLEELILNGNRRLRKLSTLKMQNNQINQIPDDGFTRFTLLETLDLQSNRIRHLNSRSFLTMPKLKILYCSNNLLTVI
;
A
#
# COMPACT_ATOMS: atom_id res chain seq x y z
N MET A 1 -11.38 16.90 -19.03
CA MET A 1 -12.21 17.00 -17.81
C MET A 1 -12.87 15.65 -17.60
N GLY A 2 -12.68 15.04 -16.43
CA GLY A 2 -13.29 13.75 -16.08
C GLY A 2 -14.48 13.95 -15.16
N VAL A 3 -15.32 12.92 -15.04
CA VAL A 3 -16.44 12.88 -14.10
C VAL A 3 -15.96 12.23 -12.79
N PHE A 4 -16.31 12.84 -11.66
CA PHE A 4 -16.16 12.30 -10.31
C PHE A 4 -17.52 11.77 -9.85
N VAL A 5 -17.56 10.53 -9.36
CA VAL A 5 -18.79 9.90 -8.86
C VAL A 5 -18.60 9.60 -7.37
N GLU A 6 -19.55 10.03 -6.55
CA GLU A 6 -19.57 9.75 -5.12
C GLU A 6 -20.84 8.95 -4.76
N CYS A 7 -20.64 7.82 -4.09
CA CYS A 7 -21.68 6.94 -3.61
C CYS A 7 -21.60 6.88 -2.07
N SER A 8 -22.40 7.70 -1.39
CA SER A 8 -22.47 7.78 0.07
C SER A 8 -23.68 7.03 0.63
N SER A 9 -23.54 6.33 1.76
CA SER A 9 -24.66 5.74 2.51
C SER A 9 -25.53 4.81 1.66
N THR A 10 -24.87 4.00 0.83
CA THR A 10 -25.47 3.07 -0.13
C THR A 10 -25.11 1.63 0.23
N ASP A 11 -25.88 0.67 -0.29
CA ASP A 11 -25.51 -0.74 -0.25
C ASP A 11 -24.79 -1.19 -1.55
N ILE A 12 -24.21 -2.39 -1.54
CA ILE A 12 -23.43 -2.93 -2.67
C ILE A 12 -24.29 -3.19 -3.90
N LYS A 13 -25.58 -3.50 -3.71
CA LYS A 13 -26.53 -3.77 -4.80
C LYS A 13 -26.83 -2.47 -5.54
N GLN A 14 -27.14 -1.41 -4.81
CA GLN A 14 -27.35 -0.07 -5.35
C GLN A 14 -26.10 0.46 -6.07
N ILE A 15 -24.90 0.22 -5.54
CA ILE A 15 -23.65 0.53 -6.27
C ILE A 15 -23.59 -0.25 -7.58
N ASN A 16 -23.79 -1.56 -7.53
CA ASN A 16 -23.71 -2.40 -8.73
C ASN A 16 -24.74 -1.97 -9.78
N ASP A 17 -25.97 -1.68 -9.36
CA ASP A 17 -27.04 -1.22 -10.26
C ASP A 17 -26.73 0.16 -10.84
N THR A 18 -26.20 1.09 -10.04
CA THR A 18 -25.75 2.42 -10.50
C THR A 18 -24.61 2.30 -11.51
N LEU A 19 -23.59 1.48 -11.20
CA LEU A 19 -22.46 1.27 -12.10
C LEU A 19 -22.90 0.57 -13.40
N LYS A 20 -23.86 -0.36 -13.36
CA LYS A 20 -24.44 -0.95 -14.57
C LYS A 20 -25.15 0.07 -15.47
N ILE A 21 -25.88 1.02 -14.87
CA ILE A 21 -26.51 2.12 -15.62
C ILE A 21 -25.44 2.97 -16.30
N LEU A 22 -24.38 3.32 -15.57
CA LEU A 22 -23.26 4.10 -16.10
C LEU A 22 -22.50 3.34 -17.20
N ASN A 23 -22.34 2.02 -17.06
CA ASN A 23 -21.70 1.15 -18.07
C ASN A 23 -22.42 1.20 -19.43
N ASN A 24 -23.75 1.28 -19.44
CA ASN A 24 -24.54 1.33 -20.68
C ASN A 24 -24.52 2.70 -21.37
N SER A 25 -23.87 3.69 -20.75
CA SER A 25 -23.71 5.03 -21.31
C SER A 25 -22.30 5.23 -21.89
N THR A 26 -22.17 6.11 -22.88
CA THR A 26 -20.85 6.59 -23.36
C THR A 26 -20.09 7.38 -22.29
N ASP A 27 -20.72 7.67 -21.15
CA ASP A 27 -20.14 8.43 -20.04
C ASP A 27 -19.24 7.60 -19.12
N SER A 28 -19.32 6.26 -19.15
CA SER A 28 -18.38 5.37 -18.42
C SER A 28 -16.92 5.65 -18.76
N GLN A 29 -16.64 5.99 -20.02
CA GLN A 29 -15.31 6.40 -20.53
C GLN A 29 -14.85 7.77 -20.01
N LYS A 30 -15.75 8.57 -19.42
CA LYS A 30 -15.44 9.90 -18.87
C LYS A 30 -15.17 9.86 -17.37
N ILE A 31 -15.59 8.81 -16.67
CA ILE A 31 -15.41 8.70 -15.22
C ILE A 31 -13.93 8.44 -14.91
N ARG A 32 -13.33 9.35 -14.15
CA ARG A 32 -11.90 9.29 -13.78
C ARG A 32 -11.69 8.99 -12.31
N SER A 33 -12.68 9.26 -11.48
CA SER A 33 -12.57 9.07 -10.03
C SER A 33 -13.91 8.59 -9.48
N LEU A 34 -13.88 7.54 -8.66
CA LEU A 34 -15.03 6.93 -8.03
C LEU A 34 -14.77 6.82 -6.52
N SER A 35 -15.66 7.41 -5.73
CA SER A 35 -15.62 7.36 -4.28
C SER A 35 -16.83 6.61 -3.74
N ILE A 36 -16.59 5.56 -2.96
CA ILE A 36 -17.59 4.81 -2.23
C ILE A 36 -17.36 5.06 -0.74
N TYR A 37 -18.38 5.61 -0.07
CA TYR A 37 -18.25 6.05 1.31
C TYR A 37 -19.41 5.52 2.15
N SER A 38 -19.10 5.04 3.36
CA SER A 38 -20.12 4.62 4.33
C SER A 38 -21.07 3.56 3.75
N LEU A 39 -20.52 2.43 3.30
CA LEU A 39 -21.33 1.28 2.86
C LEU A 39 -22.26 0.85 4.00
N SER A 40 -23.57 1.00 3.80
CA SER A 40 -24.60 0.72 4.81
C SER A 40 -24.88 -0.78 5.00
N ASP A 41 -23.90 -1.61 4.65
CA ASP A 41 -24.02 -3.05 4.81
C ASP A 41 -23.79 -3.45 6.27
N THR A 42 -24.66 -4.32 6.78
CA THR A 42 -24.68 -4.81 8.16
C THR A 42 -23.52 -5.77 8.48
N GLY A 43 -22.45 -5.77 7.69
CA GLY A 43 -21.26 -6.61 7.84
C GLY A 43 -21.33 -7.94 7.09
N SER A 44 -22.30 -8.13 6.19
CA SER A 44 -22.45 -9.33 5.36
C SER A 44 -21.48 -9.33 4.16
N VAL A 45 -21.20 -8.15 3.62
CA VAL A 45 -20.31 -7.91 2.50
C VAL A 45 -18.89 -7.71 3.01
N LYS A 46 -18.05 -8.72 2.79
CA LYS A 46 -16.64 -8.70 3.21
C LYS A 46 -15.68 -8.17 2.15
N GLN A 47 -16.10 -8.14 0.88
CA GLN A 47 -15.30 -7.68 -0.25
C GLN A 47 -16.19 -7.12 -1.36
N LEU A 48 -15.59 -6.37 -2.29
CA LEU A 48 -16.29 -5.93 -3.49
C LEU A 48 -16.59 -7.11 -4.44
N PRO A 49 -17.71 -7.08 -5.18
CA PRO A 49 -18.02 -8.07 -6.22
C PRO A 49 -16.99 -8.09 -7.36
N ASP A 50 -16.87 -9.25 -8.00
CA ASP A 50 -16.06 -9.42 -9.20
C ASP A 50 -16.66 -8.67 -10.39
N PHE A 51 -15.79 -8.21 -11.30
CA PHE A 51 -16.16 -7.49 -12.53
C PHE A 51 -16.93 -6.17 -12.32
N LEU A 52 -16.95 -5.66 -11.09
CA LEU A 52 -17.66 -4.42 -10.73
C LEU A 52 -17.21 -3.23 -11.59
N PHE A 53 -15.94 -3.21 -11.99
CA PHE A 53 -15.32 -2.10 -12.72
C PHE A 53 -15.00 -2.41 -14.19
N GLN A 54 -15.51 -3.51 -14.77
CA GLN A 54 -15.07 -4.06 -16.05
C GLN A 54 -15.10 -3.09 -17.24
N THR A 55 -15.96 -2.08 -17.23
CA THR A 55 -16.08 -1.12 -18.34
C THR A 55 -15.47 0.25 -18.06
N PHE A 56 -14.97 0.48 -16.83
CA PHE A 56 -14.43 1.77 -16.39
C PHE A 56 -12.96 1.96 -16.78
N ASN A 57 -12.67 1.79 -18.07
CA ASN A 57 -11.30 1.77 -18.61
C ASN A 57 -10.57 3.12 -18.49
N ALA A 58 -11.26 4.19 -18.09
CA ALA A 58 -10.71 5.51 -17.87
C ALA A 58 -10.46 5.85 -16.38
N LEU A 59 -11.00 5.04 -15.45
CA LEU A 59 -10.96 5.28 -14.02
C LEU A 59 -9.52 5.25 -13.52
N SER A 60 -9.05 6.38 -12.99
CA SER A 60 -7.70 6.55 -12.47
C SER A 60 -7.63 6.53 -10.95
N GLU A 61 -8.75 6.78 -10.27
CA GLU A 61 -8.81 6.89 -8.82
C GLU A 61 -10.02 6.12 -8.30
N LEU A 62 -9.78 5.23 -7.33
CA LEU A 62 -10.82 4.48 -6.64
C LEU A 62 -10.64 4.64 -5.13
N HIS A 63 -11.61 5.29 -4.51
CA HIS A 63 -11.62 5.59 -3.09
C HIS A 63 -12.75 4.84 -2.42
N ILE A 64 -12.43 3.99 -1.45
CA ILE A 64 -13.41 3.25 -0.66
C ILE A 64 -13.12 3.55 0.80
N SER A 65 -14.11 4.03 1.54
CA SER A 65 -13.88 4.37 2.95
C SER A 65 -15.08 4.21 3.85
N LYS A 66 -14.79 4.03 5.15
CA LYS A 66 -15.79 3.80 6.19
C LYS A 66 -16.69 2.61 5.87
N THR A 67 -16.09 1.44 5.62
CA THR A 67 -16.82 0.23 5.24
C THR A 67 -16.49 -0.95 6.15
N ASN A 68 -17.32 -1.99 6.14
CA ASN A 68 -17.04 -3.24 6.87
C ASN A 68 -16.19 -4.25 6.07
N LEU A 69 -15.65 -3.87 4.91
CA LEU A 69 -14.87 -4.75 4.05
C LEU A 69 -13.62 -5.24 4.79
N SER A 70 -13.39 -6.55 4.77
CA SER A 70 -12.21 -7.19 5.33
C SER A 70 -11.22 -7.69 4.27
N SER A 71 -11.59 -7.62 2.99
CA SER A 71 -10.76 -7.93 1.84
C SER A 71 -10.91 -6.85 0.77
N ILE A 72 -9.80 -6.56 0.08
CA ILE A 72 -9.71 -5.59 -1.02
C ILE A 72 -10.35 -6.16 -2.31
N GLY A 73 -10.65 -7.46 -2.35
CA GLY A 73 -11.28 -8.13 -3.49
C GLY A 73 -10.41 -9.24 -4.08
N THR A 74 -10.89 -9.82 -5.17
CA THR A 74 -10.20 -10.83 -5.97
C THR A 74 -9.52 -10.19 -7.17
N GLN A 75 -8.75 -10.96 -7.92
CA GLN A 75 -8.16 -10.51 -9.17
C GLN A 75 -9.21 -10.02 -10.19
N GLN A 76 -10.41 -10.60 -10.18
CA GLN A 76 -11.52 -10.26 -11.08
C GLN A 76 -12.25 -8.99 -10.64
N THR A 77 -12.17 -8.60 -9.36
CA THR A 77 -12.74 -7.33 -8.86
C THR A 77 -12.25 -6.13 -9.67
N TYR A 78 -10.96 -6.13 -10.06
CA TYR A 78 -10.31 -5.02 -10.74
C TYR A 78 -10.21 -5.19 -12.27
N SER A 79 -10.92 -6.15 -12.86
CA SER A 79 -10.94 -6.25 -14.32
C SER A 79 -11.43 -4.95 -14.96
N GLY A 80 -10.80 -4.54 -16.07
CA GLY A 80 -11.04 -3.27 -16.76
C GLY A 80 -10.16 -2.12 -16.27
N LEU A 81 -9.54 -2.25 -15.08
CA LEU A 81 -8.74 -1.19 -14.45
C LEU A 81 -7.22 -1.35 -14.60
N GLU A 82 -6.77 -2.44 -15.23
CA GLU A 82 -5.37 -2.84 -15.31
C GLU A 82 -4.47 -1.73 -15.89
N ASN A 83 -5.01 -0.99 -16.86
CA ASN A 83 -4.28 0.01 -17.64
C ASN A 83 -4.65 1.47 -17.30
N SER A 84 -5.45 1.71 -16.27
CA SER A 84 -6.03 3.03 -15.98
C SER A 84 -5.84 3.47 -14.54
N LEU A 85 -5.99 2.54 -13.58
CA LEU A 85 -6.01 2.88 -12.17
C LEU A 85 -4.61 3.29 -11.67
N GLN A 86 -4.55 4.48 -11.07
CA GLN A 86 -3.33 5.11 -10.58
C GLN A 86 -3.34 5.29 -9.06
N SER A 87 -4.51 5.46 -8.46
CA SER A 87 -4.69 5.60 -7.02
C SER A 87 -5.78 4.66 -6.54
N LEU A 88 -5.44 3.83 -5.54
CA LEU A 88 -6.39 2.95 -4.87
C LEU A 88 -6.34 3.23 -3.37
N SER A 89 -7.49 3.46 -2.76
CA SER A 89 -7.56 3.61 -1.31
C SER A 89 -8.70 2.81 -0.68
N PHE A 90 -8.39 2.11 0.41
CA PHE A 90 -9.34 1.51 1.34
C PHE A 90 -9.06 2.12 2.71
N VAL A 91 -9.85 3.09 3.16
CA VAL A 91 -9.57 3.85 4.39
C VAL A 91 -10.65 3.64 5.43
N ASN A 92 -10.25 3.39 6.68
CA ASN A 92 -11.20 3.17 7.78
C ASN A 92 -12.15 1.99 7.46
N SER A 93 -11.55 0.85 7.13
CA SER A 93 -12.23 -0.42 6.87
C SER A 93 -11.69 -1.52 7.79
N LYS A 94 -11.89 -2.80 7.47
CA LYS A 94 -11.44 -3.95 8.26
C LYS A 94 -10.41 -4.80 7.51
N ILE A 95 -9.68 -4.21 6.56
CA ILE A 95 -8.71 -4.94 5.75
C ILE A 95 -7.59 -5.47 6.66
N SER A 96 -7.30 -6.77 6.61
CA SER A 96 -6.28 -7.38 7.46
C SER A 96 -5.04 -7.86 6.70
N THR A 97 -5.10 -7.97 5.38
CA THR A 97 -4.00 -8.50 4.55
C THR A 97 -3.77 -7.64 3.32
N ILE A 98 -2.52 -7.62 2.83
CA ILE A 98 -2.16 -7.04 1.53
C ILE A 98 -2.34 -8.13 0.46
N PRO A 99 -3.28 -8.00 -0.49
CA PRO A 99 -3.54 -9.07 -1.43
C PRO A 99 -2.71 -8.86 -2.70
N LYS A 100 -1.45 -9.29 -2.63
CA LYS A 100 -0.47 -9.25 -3.74
C LYS A 100 -1.07 -9.75 -5.07
N THR A 101 -1.72 -10.91 -5.04
CA THR A 101 -2.28 -11.56 -6.23
C THR A 101 -3.47 -10.81 -6.83
N THR A 102 -4.21 -10.07 -6.01
CA THR A 102 -5.32 -9.23 -6.46
C THR A 102 -4.82 -7.99 -7.20
N LEU A 103 -3.76 -7.35 -6.69
CA LEU A 103 -3.31 -6.04 -7.20
C LEU A 103 -2.27 -6.14 -8.34
N ASN A 104 -1.62 -7.28 -8.53
CA ASN A 104 -0.45 -7.41 -9.43
C ASN A 104 -0.70 -7.02 -10.91
N LYS A 105 -1.95 -6.99 -11.38
CA LYS A 105 -2.32 -6.57 -12.74
C LYS A 105 -2.45 -5.05 -12.91
N LEU A 106 -2.44 -4.29 -11.81
CA LEU A 106 -2.62 -2.84 -11.81
C LEU A 106 -1.29 -2.14 -12.15
N ILE A 107 -0.85 -2.28 -13.40
CA ILE A 107 0.47 -1.85 -13.87
C ILE A 107 0.67 -0.33 -13.91
N LYS A 108 -0.37 0.46 -13.61
CA LYS A 108 -0.28 1.93 -13.47
C LYS A 108 -0.49 2.42 -12.04
N LEU A 109 -0.66 1.52 -11.07
CA LEU A 109 -0.94 1.88 -9.68
C LEU A 109 0.29 2.55 -9.05
N LYS A 110 0.16 3.85 -8.76
CA LYS A 110 1.22 4.68 -8.17
C LYS A 110 0.97 4.98 -6.70
N SER A 111 -0.28 5.01 -6.27
CA SER A 111 -0.65 5.33 -4.89
C SER A 111 -1.53 4.23 -4.33
N PHE A 112 -1.13 3.69 -3.19
CA PHE A 112 -1.93 2.72 -2.45
C PHE A 112 -2.06 3.16 -1.00
N ASP A 113 -3.29 3.46 -0.61
CA ASP A 113 -3.62 3.93 0.73
C ASP A 113 -4.55 2.93 1.43
N VAL A 114 -4.01 2.26 2.45
CA VAL A 114 -4.75 1.33 3.32
C VAL A 114 -4.73 1.83 4.75
N GLN A 115 -4.80 3.14 4.94
CA GLN A 115 -4.86 3.79 6.24
C GLN A 115 -6.03 3.28 7.10
N SER A 116 -5.81 3.19 8.41
CA SER A 116 -6.87 2.89 9.40
C SER A 116 -7.58 1.57 9.08
N ASN A 117 -6.78 0.53 8.86
CA ASN A 117 -7.25 -0.84 8.69
C ASN A 117 -6.67 -1.71 9.80
N GLN A 118 -6.72 -3.03 9.63
CA GLN A 118 -6.37 -4.04 10.63
C GLN A 118 -5.18 -4.89 10.18
N ILE A 119 -4.32 -4.37 9.30
CA ILE A 119 -3.14 -5.09 8.81
C ILE A 119 -2.17 -5.29 9.97
N ASP A 120 -1.82 -6.52 10.29
CA ASP A 120 -0.96 -6.88 11.42
C ASP A 120 0.38 -7.50 11.01
N VAL A 121 0.46 -8.09 9.83
CA VAL A 121 1.68 -8.67 9.25
C VAL A 121 1.88 -8.14 7.83
N LEU A 122 3.11 -7.72 7.52
CA LEU A 122 3.57 -7.52 6.15
C LEU A 122 4.47 -8.68 5.76
N ASP A 123 3.99 -9.54 4.88
CA ASP A 123 4.73 -10.68 4.36
C ASP A 123 5.80 -10.27 3.36
N SER A 124 6.81 -11.12 3.17
CA SER A 124 7.85 -10.92 2.15
C SER A 124 7.20 -10.68 0.78
N TYR A 125 7.66 -9.65 0.08
CA TYR A 125 7.20 -9.29 -1.26
C TYR A 125 5.70 -8.95 -1.34
N ALA A 126 5.10 -8.41 -0.27
CA ALA A 126 3.67 -8.07 -0.20
C ALA A 126 3.19 -7.14 -1.34
N PHE A 127 4.08 -6.29 -1.85
CA PHE A 127 3.78 -5.30 -2.90
C PHE A 127 4.50 -5.58 -4.22
N TYR A 128 5.12 -6.74 -4.37
CA TYR A 128 5.93 -7.06 -5.55
C TYR A 128 5.12 -7.06 -6.84
N GLY A 129 5.66 -6.40 -7.87
CA GLY A 129 5.02 -6.22 -9.17
C GLY A 129 4.19 -4.93 -9.27
N LEU A 130 4.01 -4.19 -8.18
CA LEU A 130 3.31 -2.90 -8.20
C LEU A 130 4.29 -1.74 -8.41
N PRO A 131 4.00 -0.76 -9.29
CA PRO A 131 4.85 0.41 -9.49
C PRO A 131 4.52 1.53 -8.49
N LEU A 132 4.36 1.18 -7.20
CA LEU A 132 3.95 2.14 -6.18
C LEU A 132 5.01 3.23 -5.98
N ARG A 133 4.56 4.48 -6.01
CA ARG A 133 5.30 5.67 -5.60
C ARG A 133 4.93 6.11 -4.19
N ILE A 134 3.67 5.91 -3.79
CA ILE A 134 3.15 6.29 -2.48
C ILE A 134 2.47 5.07 -1.87
N LEU A 135 2.87 4.70 -0.67
CA LEU A 135 2.28 3.64 0.13
C LEU A 135 1.94 4.19 1.52
N ASN A 136 0.66 4.17 1.85
CA ASN A 136 0.17 4.61 3.14
C ASN A 136 -0.41 3.44 3.93
N LEU A 137 0.25 3.12 5.04
CA LEU A 137 -0.07 2.04 5.96
C LEU A 137 -0.38 2.59 7.37
N GLN A 138 -0.59 3.90 7.50
CA GLN A 138 -0.83 4.54 8.80
C GLN A 138 -2.09 3.99 9.48
N ASN A 139 -2.12 4.05 10.80
CA ASN A 139 -3.19 3.57 11.67
C ASN A 139 -3.59 2.10 11.44
N ASN A 140 -2.64 1.24 11.06
CA ASN A 140 -2.83 -0.22 11.06
C ASN A 140 -2.36 -0.86 12.37
N LEU A 141 -2.44 -2.19 12.46
CA LEU A 141 -2.08 -2.99 13.63
C LEU A 141 -0.76 -3.76 13.43
N ILE A 142 0.16 -3.22 12.60
CA ILE A 142 1.36 -3.92 12.14
C ILE A 142 2.25 -4.28 13.34
N LYS A 143 2.39 -5.58 13.61
CA LYS A 143 3.23 -6.18 14.65
C LYS A 143 4.47 -6.85 14.07
N LYS A 144 4.42 -7.27 12.81
CA LYS A 144 5.51 -8.01 12.14
C LYS A 144 5.69 -7.51 10.71
N ILE A 145 6.93 -7.21 10.35
CA ILE A 145 7.35 -6.94 8.98
C ILE A 145 8.38 -8.02 8.65
N GLN A 146 8.08 -8.87 7.67
CA GLN A 146 8.99 -9.93 7.23
C GLN A 146 10.14 -9.34 6.40
N GLU A 147 11.22 -10.11 6.29
CA GLU A 147 12.33 -9.77 5.39
C GLU A 147 11.80 -9.57 3.96
N PHE A 148 12.28 -8.55 3.26
CA PHE A 148 11.79 -8.21 1.91
C PHE A 148 10.31 -7.85 1.80
N ALA A 149 9.61 -7.44 2.88
CA ALA A 149 8.19 -7.07 2.79
C ALA A 149 7.89 -6.00 1.72
N PHE A 150 8.82 -5.08 1.51
CA PHE A 150 8.77 -4.03 0.48
C PHE A 150 9.56 -4.38 -0.78
N GLY A 151 10.00 -5.63 -0.93
CA GLY A 151 10.76 -6.11 -2.07
C GLY A 151 10.00 -5.92 -3.38
N GLY A 152 10.67 -5.40 -4.40
CA GLY A 152 10.09 -5.01 -5.70
C GLY A 152 9.67 -3.53 -5.80
N LEU A 153 9.76 -2.76 -4.70
CA LEU A 153 9.45 -1.33 -4.68
C LEU A 153 10.69 -0.42 -4.70
N GLU A 154 11.89 -0.99 -4.79
CA GLU A 154 13.17 -0.31 -4.55
C GLU A 154 13.40 0.88 -5.49
N ASN A 155 12.90 0.78 -6.72
CA ASN A 155 13.09 1.79 -7.76
C ASN A 155 11.89 2.70 -7.95
N THR A 156 10.76 2.42 -7.29
CA THR A 156 9.49 3.09 -7.55
C THR A 156 8.98 3.87 -6.34
N LEU A 157 9.19 3.37 -5.12
CA LEU A 157 8.60 3.94 -3.92
C LEU A 157 9.31 5.22 -3.50
N GLU A 158 8.55 6.31 -3.54
CA GLU A 158 8.99 7.64 -3.15
C GLU A 158 8.53 7.99 -1.73
N GLU A 159 7.32 7.55 -1.35
CA GLU A 159 6.69 7.86 -0.08
C GLU A 159 6.10 6.64 0.63
N LEU A 160 6.58 6.40 1.86
CA LEU A 160 6.07 5.39 2.78
C LEU A 160 5.59 6.07 4.07
N ILE A 161 4.33 5.84 4.43
CA ILE A 161 3.69 6.42 5.61
C ILE A 161 3.30 5.29 6.57
N LEU A 162 3.89 5.31 7.78
CA LEU A 162 3.65 4.34 8.86
C LEU A 162 3.20 5.05 10.15
N ASN A 163 2.68 4.29 11.11
CA ASN A 163 2.34 4.79 12.45
C ASN A 163 3.55 5.48 13.10
N GLY A 164 3.41 6.77 13.41
CA GLY A 164 4.35 7.47 14.29
C GLY A 164 5.56 8.14 13.65
N ASN A 165 5.60 8.50 12.35
CA ASN A 165 6.36 9.67 11.84
C ASN A 165 6.24 9.90 10.30
N ARG A 166 5.82 11.12 9.95
CA ARG A 166 6.14 12.02 8.81
C ARG A 166 6.48 11.44 7.41
N ARG A 167 5.65 11.83 6.43
CA ARG A 167 5.92 12.05 4.98
C ARG A 167 7.40 11.93 4.59
N LEU A 168 7.81 10.78 4.07
CA LEU A 168 9.10 10.59 3.42
C LEU A 168 8.82 10.74 1.93
N ARG A 169 9.40 11.69 1.19
CA ARG A 169 8.91 11.97 -0.18
C ARG A 169 9.81 11.56 -1.34
N LYS A 170 11.00 11.07 -1.04
CA LYS A 170 11.91 10.25 -1.86
C LYS A 170 12.80 9.62 -0.82
N LEU A 171 13.01 8.30 -0.80
CA LEU A 171 13.53 7.56 0.37
C LEU A 171 14.99 7.95 0.77
N SER A 172 15.22 9.18 1.22
CA SER A 172 16.45 9.73 1.79
C SER A 172 16.50 9.53 3.30
N THR A 173 15.39 9.14 3.91
CA THR A 173 15.30 8.85 5.34
C THR A 173 14.43 7.61 5.51
N LEU A 174 14.95 6.57 6.16
CA LEU A 174 14.24 5.34 6.48
C LEU A 174 14.22 5.21 7.99
N LYS A 175 13.02 5.22 8.56
CA LYS A 175 12.79 5.16 10.00
C LYS A 175 12.16 3.82 10.38
N MET A 176 12.93 2.99 11.04
CA MET A 176 12.58 1.63 11.46
C MET A 176 12.80 1.43 12.97
N GLN A 177 12.76 2.50 13.76
CA GLN A 177 12.92 2.42 15.21
C GLN A 177 11.78 1.66 15.90
N ASN A 178 12.05 1.08 17.07
CA ASN A 178 11.09 0.31 17.89
C ASN A 178 10.55 -0.96 17.21
N ASN A 179 11.42 -1.68 16.50
CA ASN A 179 11.09 -2.96 15.88
C ASN A 179 11.91 -4.10 16.49
N GLN A 180 11.85 -5.29 15.88
CA GLN A 180 12.63 -6.46 16.30
C GLN A 180 13.68 -6.84 15.24
N ILE A 181 14.28 -5.84 14.59
CA ILE A 181 15.27 -6.05 13.53
C ILE A 181 16.55 -6.59 14.17
N ASN A 182 17.04 -7.75 13.69
CA ASN A 182 18.22 -8.42 14.24
C ASN A 182 19.49 -8.23 13.40
N GLN A 183 19.35 -7.90 12.11
CA GLN A 183 20.47 -7.70 11.18
C GLN A 183 20.07 -6.77 10.03
N ILE A 184 21.05 -6.08 9.45
CA ILE A 184 20.89 -5.40 8.16
C ILE A 184 21.24 -6.42 7.06
N PRO A 185 20.40 -6.64 6.03
CA PRO A 185 20.69 -7.59 4.96
C PRO A 185 21.99 -7.27 4.19
N ASP A 186 22.85 -8.27 4.02
CA ASP A 186 24.09 -8.25 3.21
C ASP A 186 23.88 -9.01 1.88
N ASP A 187 22.70 -8.93 1.29
CA ASP A 187 22.34 -9.76 0.14
C ASP A 187 22.86 -9.22 -1.20
N GLY A 188 23.36 -7.98 -1.24
CA GLY A 188 23.87 -7.34 -2.45
C GLY A 188 22.79 -6.96 -3.49
N PHE A 189 21.53 -7.33 -3.25
CA PHE A 189 20.37 -7.04 -4.10
C PHE A 189 19.57 -5.85 -3.59
N THR A 190 19.53 -5.65 -2.28
CA THR A 190 18.92 -4.46 -1.68
C THR A 190 19.79 -3.25 -2.00
N ARG A 191 19.25 -2.22 -2.69
CA ARG A 191 20.00 -0.98 -2.98
C ARG A 191 19.15 0.25 -2.69
N PHE A 192 19.23 0.79 -1.48
CA PHE A 192 18.68 2.11 -1.19
C PHE A 192 19.66 3.21 -1.64
N THR A 193 19.84 3.32 -2.95
CA THR A 193 20.86 4.20 -3.58
C THR A 193 20.69 5.69 -3.28
N LEU A 194 19.52 6.09 -2.78
CA LEU A 194 19.19 7.47 -2.41
C LEU A 194 19.06 7.68 -0.90
N LEU A 195 19.25 6.64 -0.08
CA LEU A 195 19.06 6.74 1.37
C LEU A 195 20.18 7.52 2.02
N GLU A 196 19.83 8.59 2.73
CA GLU A 196 20.77 9.49 3.41
C GLU A 196 20.70 9.36 4.94
N THR A 197 19.58 8.91 5.51
CA THR A 197 19.38 8.74 6.94
C THR A 197 18.71 7.40 7.22
N LEU A 198 19.27 6.61 8.13
CA LEU A 198 18.73 5.33 8.57
C LEU A 198 18.55 5.38 10.09
N ASP A 199 17.32 5.23 10.56
CA ASP A 199 16.98 5.19 11.98
C ASP A 199 16.56 3.77 12.36
N LEU A 200 17.42 3.09 13.10
CA LEU A 200 17.27 1.72 13.59
C LEU A 200 17.23 1.68 15.13
N GLN A 201 16.92 2.80 15.80
CA GLN A 201 16.92 2.83 17.26
C GLN A 201 15.94 1.80 17.86
N SER A 202 16.24 1.29 19.06
CA SER A 202 15.32 0.37 19.77
C SER A 202 14.95 -0.86 18.96
N ASN A 203 15.97 -1.55 18.45
CA ASN A 203 15.86 -2.82 17.73
C ASN A 203 16.70 -3.89 18.44
N ARG A 204 16.97 -5.02 17.78
CA ARG A 204 17.71 -6.16 18.33
C ARG A 204 18.98 -6.47 17.53
N ILE A 205 19.54 -5.47 16.86
CA ILE A 205 20.70 -5.62 15.99
C ILE A 205 21.92 -5.96 16.83
N ARG A 206 22.61 -7.05 16.49
CA ARG A 206 23.80 -7.51 17.23
C ARG A 206 25.12 -7.11 16.58
N HIS A 207 25.13 -7.08 15.25
CA HIS A 207 26.35 -6.84 14.47
C HIS A 207 26.05 -5.87 13.33
N LEU A 208 26.96 -4.91 13.14
CA LEU A 208 27.04 -4.06 11.96
C LEU A 208 28.38 -4.37 11.30
N ASN A 209 28.37 -4.96 10.12
CA ASN A 209 29.59 -5.22 9.37
C ASN A 209 29.82 -4.11 8.33
N SER A 210 31.05 -3.96 7.84
CA SER A 210 31.38 -2.95 6.82
C SER A 210 30.58 -3.12 5.52
N ARG A 211 30.05 -4.32 5.26
CA ARG A 211 29.21 -4.63 4.10
C ARG A 211 27.75 -4.17 4.26
N SER A 212 27.28 -3.99 5.49
CA SER A 212 25.92 -3.59 5.84
C SER A 212 25.52 -2.25 5.23
N PHE A 213 26.51 -1.43 4.84
CA PHE A 213 26.30 -0.10 4.26
C PHE A 213 26.59 -0.03 2.75
N LEU A 214 27.08 -1.11 2.12
CA LEU A 214 27.36 -1.13 0.67
C LEU A 214 26.07 -0.97 -0.16
N THR A 215 24.95 -1.38 0.41
CA THR A 215 23.60 -1.28 -0.16
C THR A 215 23.00 0.13 -0.06
N MET A 216 23.67 1.05 0.65
CA MET A 216 23.20 2.41 0.96
C MET A 216 24.30 3.45 0.73
N PRO A 217 24.82 3.60 -0.50
CA PRO A 217 26.03 4.39 -0.79
C PRO A 217 25.92 5.90 -0.49
N LYS A 218 24.71 6.42 -0.26
CA LYS A 218 24.47 7.83 0.09
C LYS A 218 24.18 8.05 1.57
N LEU A 219 24.31 7.03 2.41
CA LEU A 219 23.97 7.11 3.84
C LEU A 219 24.91 8.08 4.57
N LYS A 220 24.32 9.12 5.18
CA LYS A 220 25.02 10.17 5.93
C LYS A 220 24.80 10.06 7.44
N ILE A 221 23.61 9.59 7.85
CA ILE A 221 23.18 9.57 9.25
C ILE A 221 22.66 8.17 9.60
N LEU A 222 23.21 7.54 10.63
CA LEU A 222 22.75 6.27 11.18
C LEU A 222 22.40 6.45 12.67
N TYR A 223 21.15 6.22 13.03
CA TYR A 223 20.75 6.08 14.43
C TYR A 223 20.62 4.60 14.79
N CYS A 224 21.40 4.12 15.76
CA CYS A 224 21.40 2.70 16.14
C CYS A 224 21.38 2.47 17.67
N SER A 225 21.02 3.49 18.46
CA SER A 225 20.91 3.36 19.92
C SER A 225 19.86 2.31 20.33
N ASN A 226 19.97 1.78 21.55
CA ASN A 226 19.05 0.76 22.09
C ASN A 226 18.97 -0.50 21.20
N ASN A 227 20.12 -0.98 20.72
CA ASN A 227 20.27 -2.27 20.06
C ASN A 227 21.11 -3.21 20.94
N LEU A 228 21.42 -4.41 20.41
CA LEU A 228 22.25 -5.41 21.08
C LEU A 228 23.67 -5.42 20.52
N LEU A 229 24.16 -4.27 20.05
CA LEU A 229 25.44 -4.16 19.36
C LEU A 229 26.59 -4.53 20.28
N THR A 230 27.34 -5.56 19.91
CA THR A 230 28.58 -5.96 20.58
C THR A 230 29.77 -5.47 19.78
N VAL A 231 30.78 -4.92 20.44
CA VAL A 231 32.06 -4.55 19.80
C VAL A 231 32.73 -5.83 19.29
N ILE A 232 33.15 -5.84 18.02
CA ILE A 232 34.04 -6.86 17.44
C ILE A 232 35.39 -6.21 17.19
#